data_AF-A0A7W0P440-F1
#
_entry.id   AF-A0A7W0P440-F1
#
_cell.length_a   1.000
_cell.length_b   1.000
_cell.length_c   1.000
_cell.angle_alpha   90.00
_cell.angle_beta   90.00
_cell.angle_gamma   90.00
#
_symmetry.space_group_name_H-M   'P 1'
#
loop_
_entity.id
_entity.type
_entity.pdbx_description
1 polymer ?
#
loop_
_entity_poly.entity_id
_entity_poly.type
_entity_poly.pdbx_seq_one_letter_code
_entity_poly.pdbx_strand_id
1 'polypeptide(L)' 'APPSDVGALARAVSRLSVLALELGDLIAELDVNPVIVAPSGCVAVDALVIRARAGER' A
#
# COMPACT_ATOMS: atom_id res chain seq x y z
N ALA A 1 -0.80 -6.64 -26.32
CA ALA A 1 0.26 -6.06 -25.46
C ALA A 1 0.76 -7.14 -24.50
N PRO A 2 1.98 -7.03 -23.93
CA PRO A 2 2.46 -7.96 -22.91
C PRO A 2 1.58 -7.95 -21.64
N PRO A 3 1.54 -9.05 -20.86
CA PRO A 3 0.79 -9.10 -19.61
C PRO A 3 1.44 -8.21 -18.53
N SER A 4 0.61 -7.63 -17.67
CA SER A 4 1.07 -6.89 -16.49
C SER A 4 1.78 -7.80 -15.47
N ASP A 5 2.76 -7.26 -14.75
CA ASP A 5 3.48 -8.01 -13.72
C ASP A 5 2.64 -8.15 -12.43
N VAL A 6 1.80 -9.18 -12.40
CA VAL A 6 0.99 -9.55 -11.22
C VAL A 6 1.88 -9.88 -10.01
N GLY A 7 3.09 -10.40 -10.24
CA GLY A 7 4.05 -10.68 -9.17
C GLY A 7 4.51 -9.40 -8.47
N ALA A 8 4.73 -8.32 -9.23
CA ALA A 8 5.06 -7.01 -8.67
C ALA A 8 3.92 -6.45 -7.81
N LEU A 9 2.67 -6.61 -8.25
CA LEU A 9 1.50 -6.23 -7.45
C LEU A 9 1.43 -7.02 -6.14
N ALA A 10 1.56 -8.35 -6.20
CA ALA A 10 1.52 -9.21 -5.02
C ALA A 10 2.62 -8.84 -4.00
N ARG A 11 3.85 -8.58 -4.47
CA ARG A 11 4.94 -8.10 -3.62
C ARG A 11 4.63 -6.73 -3.00
N ALA A 12 4.05 -5.81 -3.76
CA ALA A 12 3.70 -4.48 -3.27
C ALA A 12 2.63 -4.56 -2.16
N VAL A 13 1.55 -5.33 -2.38
CA VAL A 13 0.48 -5.54 -1.39
C VAL A 13 1.01 -6.21 -0.14
N SER A 14 1.82 -7.28 -0.27
CA SER A 14 2.41 -7.97 0.88
C SER A 14 3.29 -7.04 1.72
N ARG A 15 4.12 -6.21 1.08
CA ARG A 15 4.95 -5.22 1.79
C ARG A 15 4.13 -4.10 2.41
N LEU A 16 3.04 -3.69 1.78
CA LEU A 16 2.10 -2.71 2.34
C LEU A 16 1.45 -3.24 3.61
N SER A 17 1.06 -4.52 3.64
CA SER A 17 0.53 -5.17 4.85
C SER A 17 1.56 -5.21 5.99
N VAL A 18 2.83 -5.52 5.69
CA VAL A 18 3.91 -5.47 6.69
C VAL A 18 4.11 -4.05 7.21
N LEU A 19 4.16 -3.05 6.31
CA LEU A 19 4.28 -1.64 6.70
C LEU A 19 3.14 -1.20 7.62
N ALA A 20 1.90 -1.57 7.29
CA ALA A 20 0.74 -1.23 8.11
C ALA A 20 0.84 -1.84 9.52
N LEU A 21 1.32 -3.09 9.62
CA LEU A 21 1.56 -3.75 10.89
C LEU A 21 2.69 -3.09 11.69
N GLU A 22 3.80 -2.74 11.04
CA GLU A 22 4.95 -2.09 11.68
C GLU A 22 4.63 -0.69 12.19
N LEU A 23 3.77 0.05 11.47
CA LEU A 23 3.28 1.35 11.90
C LEU A 23 2.23 1.23 13.02
N GLY A 24 1.55 0.10 13.15
CA GLY A 24 0.71 -0.23 14.29
C GLY A 24 -0.29 0.87 14.65
N ASP A 25 -0.23 1.34 15.90
CA ASP A 25 -1.09 2.38 16.46
C ASP A 25 -0.71 3.80 16.04
N LEU A 26 0.22 3.99 15.09
CA LEU A 26 0.55 5.29 14.52
C LEU A 26 -0.38 5.70 13.39
N ILE A 27 -1.01 4.74 12.71
CA ILE A 27 -1.91 4.96 11.58
C ILE A 27 -3.32 4.45 11.90
N ALA A 28 -4.32 5.27 11.64
CA ALA A 28 -5.73 4.87 11.71
C ALA A 28 -6.21 4.30 10.37
N GLU A 29 -5.72 4.85 9.27
CA GLU A 29 -6.11 4.44 7.92
C GLU A 29 -4.95 4.61 6.94
N LEU A 30 -4.82 3.67 6.02
CA LEU A 30 -3.88 3.70 4.91
C LEU A 30 -4.61 3.19 3.66
N ASP A 31 -4.90 4.08 2.73
CA ASP A 31 -5.50 3.75 1.44
C ASP A 31 -4.54 4.10 0.31
N VAL A 32 -4.46 3.22 -0.69
CA VAL A 32 -3.53 3.36 -1.82
C VAL A 32 -4.32 3.19 -3.10
N ASN A 33 -4.62 4.29 -3.77
CA ASN A 33 -5.42 4.29 -4.99
C ASN A 33 -5.12 5.55 -5.83
N PRO A 34 -4.70 5.44 -7.10
CA PRO A 34 -4.58 4.20 -7.89
C PRO A 34 -3.21 3.51 -7.76
N VAL A 35 -3.24 2.20 -7.95
CA VAL A 35 -2.04 1.37 -8.21
C VAL A 35 -2.01 1.02 -9.70
N ILE A 36 -0.95 1.44 -10.39
CA ILE A 36 -0.73 1.13 -11.80
C ILE A 36 0.17 -0.09 -11.91
N VAL A 37 -0.29 -1.10 -12.66
CA VAL A 37 0.47 -2.32 -12.93
C VAL A 37 0.71 -2.47 -14.43
N ALA A 38 1.98 -2.39 -14.81
CA ALA A 38 2.47 -2.55 -16.16
C ALA A 38 3.35 -3.82 -16.28
N PRO A 39 3.72 -4.24 -17.50
CA PRO A 39 4.68 -5.34 -17.68
C PRO A 39 6.05 -5.06 -17.02
N SER A 40 6.40 -3.78 -16.83
CA SER A 40 7.65 -3.35 -16.17
C SER A 40 7.56 -3.32 -14.64
N GLY A 41 6.40 -3.56 -14.04
CA GLY A 41 6.23 -3.58 -12.59
C GLY A 41 4.96 -2.90 -12.09
N CYS A 42 4.98 -2.49 -10.82
CA CYS A 42 3.84 -1.95 -10.10
C CYS A 42 4.25 -0.66 -9.37
N VAL A 43 3.41 0.38 -9.44
CA VAL A 43 3.62 1.66 -8.75
C VAL A 43 2.32 2.16 -8.12
N ALA A 44 2.40 2.56 -6.86
CA ALA A 44 1.37 3.38 -6.22
C ALA A 44 1.58 4.83 -6.63
N VAL A 45 0.57 5.45 -7.25
CA VAL A 45 0.67 6.83 -7.76
C VAL A 45 0.18 7.83 -6.72
N ASP A 46 -0.71 7.38 -5.85
CA ASP A 46 -1.31 8.18 -4.78
C ASP A 46 -1.53 7.30 -3.53
N ALA A 47 -1.55 7.94 -2.37
CA ALA A 47 -1.86 7.30 -1.10
C ALA A 47 -2.42 8.32 -0.10
N LEU A 48 -3.48 7.93 0.61
CA LEU A 48 -4.03 8.64 1.75
C LEU A 48 -3.57 7.95 3.04
N VAL A 49 -3.04 8.73 3.98
CA VAL A 49 -2.65 8.24 5.31
C VAL A 49 -3.32 9.08 6.37
N ILE A 50 -4.12 8.44 7.22
CA ILE A 50 -4.70 9.08 8.41
C ILE A 50 -3.93 8.61 9.63
N ARG A 51 -3.36 9.58 10.34
CA ARG A 51 -2.65 9.32 11.61
C ARG A 51 -3.63 8.97 12.71
N ALA A 52 -3.29 8.00 13.55
CA ALA A 52 -4.04 7.72 14.76
C ALA A 52 -4.06 8.92 15.72
N ARG A 53 -5.18 9.12 16.42
CA ARG A 53 -5.29 10.16 17.44
C ARG A 53 -4.62 9.69 18.73
N ALA A 54 -3.92 10.59 19.40
CA ALA A 54 -3.41 10.30 20.74
C ALA A 54 -4.58 10.12 21.71
N GLY A 55 -4.77 8.91 22.24
CA GLY A 55 -5.70 8.64 23.34
C GLY A 55 -6.85 7.66 23.05
N GLU A 56 -6.98 7.15 21.83
CA GLU A 56 -7.92 6.05 21.52
C GLU A 56 -7.23 4.71 21.83
N ARG A 57 -7.45 4.19 23.04
CA ARG A 57 -7.20 2.78 23.40
C ARG A 57 -8.53 2.08 23.60
#